data_AF-A0A9D3UYM2-F1
#
_entry.id   AF-A0A9D3UYM2-F1
#
_cell.length_a   1.000
_cell.length_b   1.000
_cell.length_c   1.000
_cell.angle_alpha   90.00
_cell.angle_beta   90.00
_cell.angle_gamma   90.00
#
_symmetry.space_group_name_H-M   'P 1'
#
loop_
_entity.id
_entity.type
_entity.pdbx_description
1 polymer ?
#
loop_
_entity_poly.entity_id
_entity_poly.type
_entity_poly.pdbx_seq_one_letter_code
_entity_poly.pdbx_strand_id
1 'polypeptide(L)'
;MTKLECENKNELKAQCNHCKSIFSAKSSSGTSHLRCHLNNCLKKVNKDITQYTIATQLSLGGGPSIKNYKFDADECRRAVSTFLLCGKLSFRKLKNRDLDT
;
A
#
# COMPACT_ATOMS: atom_id res chain seq x y z
N MET A 1 -19.81 0.36 14.53
CA MET A 1 -20.56 1.26 13.63
C MET A 1 -21.62 1.95 14.45
N THR A 2 -21.92 3.21 14.17
CA THR A 2 -22.90 4.01 14.92
C THR A 2 -24.02 4.42 13.98
N LYS A 3 -25.26 4.47 14.47
CA LYS A 3 -26.41 4.96 13.70
C LYS A 3 -26.17 6.43 13.34
N LEU A 4 -26.38 6.76 12.07
CA LEU A 4 -26.31 8.14 11.58
C LEU A 4 -27.75 8.62 11.33
N GLU A 5 -28.14 9.70 11.98
CA GLU A 5 -29.43 10.35 11.72
C GLU A 5 -29.35 11.12 10.39
N CYS A 6 -30.36 10.95 9.54
CA CYS A 6 -30.49 11.64 8.26
C CYS A 6 -31.72 12.55 8.30
N GLU A 7 -31.69 13.71 7.61
CA GLU A 7 -32.89 14.55 7.44
C GLU A 7 -34.06 13.78 6.81
N ASN A 8 -33.75 12.84 5.91
CA ASN A 8 -34.74 11.95 5.34
C ASN A 8 -34.94 10.72 6.23
N LYS A 9 -36.06 10.68 6.97
CA LYS A 9 -36.42 9.56 7.86
C LYS A 9 -36.52 8.21 7.15
N ASN A 10 -36.67 8.18 5.82
CA ASN A 10 -36.73 6.94 5.05
C ASN A 10 -35.35 6.35 4.73
N GLU A 11 -34.27 7.08 5.00
CA GLU A 11 -32.90 6.59 4.80
C GLU A 11 -32.25 6.28 6.16
N LEU A 12 -32.11 4.99 6.46
CA LEU A 12 -31.27 4.55 7.57
C LEU A 12 -29.82 4.47 7.11
N LYS A 13 -28.93 5.21 7.78
CA LYS A 13 -27.48 5.19 7.53
C LYS A 13 -26.73 4.78 8.78
N ALA A 14 -25.56 4.19 8.57
CA ALA A 14 -24.63 3.82 9.62
C ALA A 14 -23.24 4.36 9.29
N GLN A 15 -22.53 4.86 10.29
CA GLN A 15 -21.16 5.34 10.14
C GLN A 15 -20.18 4.37 10.79
N CYS A 16 -19.05 4.10 10.12
CA CYS A 16 -17.94 3.38 10.72
C CYS A 16 -17.18 4.27 11.71
N ASN A 17 -16.87 3.75 12.90
CA ASN A 17 -16.14 4.52 13.92
C ASN A 17 -14.66 4.71 13.60
N HIS A 18 -14.07 3.78 12.84
CA HIS A 18 -12.65 3.75 12.50
C HIS A 18 -12.31 4.62 11.29
N CYS A 19 -13.03 4.44 10.17
CA CYS A 19 -12.74 5.16 8.92
C CYS A 19 -13.76 6.25 8.58
N LYS A 20 -14.78 6.44 9.43
CA LYS A 20 -15.86 7.45 9.26
C LYS A 20 -16.70 7.32 7.98
N SER A 21 -16.52 6.25 7.20
CA SER A 21 -17.32 5.95 6.02
C SER A 21 -18.78 5.66 6.38
N ILE A 22 -19.70 6.12 5.52
CA ILE A 22 -21.15 6.01 5.69
C ILE A 22 -21.67 4.86 4.82
N PHE A 23 -22.54 4.03 5.39
CA PHE A 23 -23.15 2.87 4.77
C PHE A 23 -24.68 2.96 4.86
N SER A 24 -25.35 2.36 3.90
CA SER A 24 -26.80 2.18 3.93
C SER A 24 -27.17 1.07 4.90
N ALA A 25 -28.09 1.35 5.83
CA ALA A 25 -28.61 0.40 6.81
C ALA A 25 -30.07 0.02 6.51
N LYS A 26 -30.41 -0.14 5.23
CA LYS A 26 -31.72 -0.62 4.79
C LYS A 26 -31.97 -2.04 5.33
N SER A 27 -33.12 -2.25 5.96
CA SER A 27 -33.53 -3.55 6.50
C SER A 27 -33.64 -4.64 5.42
N SER A 28 -33.93 -4.26 4.17
CA SER A 28 -34.03 -5.17 3.03
C SER A 28 -32.69 -5.71 2.51
N SER A 29 -31.56 -5.09 2.90
CA SER A 29 -30.25 -5.33 2.25
C SER A 29 -29.34 -6.28 3.04
N GLY A 30 -29.80 -6.84 4.16
CA GLY A 30 -28.98 -7.62 5.09
C GLY A 30 -27.76 -6.83 5.62
N THR A 31 -26.90 -7.52 6.38
CA THR A 31 -25.75 -6.87 7.04
C THR A 31 -24.39 -7.33 6.51
N SER A 32 -24.37 -8.18 5.47
CA SER A 32 -23.14 -8.82 4.98
C SER A 32 -22.12 -7.80 4.48
N HIS A 33 -22.56 -6.70 3.85
CA HIS A 33 -21.66 -5.64 3.39
C HIS A 33 -21.01 -4.89 4.57
N LEU A 34 -21.74 -4.64 5.67
CA LEU A 34 -21.20 -4.01 6.87
C LEU A 34 -20.18 -4.93 7.56
N ARG A 35 -20.48 -6.24 7.63
CA ARG A 35 -19.56 -7.25 8.16
C ARG A 35 -18.27 -7.34 7.34
N CYS A 36 -18.38 -7.40 6.02
CA CYS A 36 -17.23 -7.39 5.12
C CYS A 36 -16.38 -6.13 5.32
N HIS A 37 -17.02 -4.97 5.49
CA HIS A 37 -16.33 -3.73 5.81
C HIS A 37 -15.55 -3.84 7.12
N LEU A 38 -16.18 -4.27 8.23
CA LEU A 38 -15.51 -4.36 9.53
C LEU A 38 -14.29 -5.28 9.51
N ASN A 39 -14.38 -6.42 8.83
CA ASN A 39 -13.27 -7.37 8.67
C ASN A 39 -12.05 -6.78 7.96
N ASN A 40 -12.26 -5.81 7.07
CA ASN A 40 -11.20 -5.19 6.27
C ASN A 40 -10.78 -3.80 6.77
N CYS A 41 -11.69 -3.07 7.43
CA CYS A 41 -11.47 -1.70 7.87
C CYS A 41 -10.31 -1.63 8.88
N LEU A 42 -10.31 -2.49 9.90
CA LEU A 42 -9.22 -2.55 10.90
C LEU A 42 -7.86 -2.89 10.26
N LYS A 43 -7.84 -3.77 9.27
CA LYS A 43 -6.63 -4.17 8.54
C LYS A 43 -6.07 -3.01 7.70
N LYS A 44 -6.94 -2.14 7.20
CA LYS A 44 -6.55 -1.01 6.33
C LYS A 44 -6.10 0.22 7.10
N VAL A 45 -6.64 0.46 8.30
CA VAL A 45 -6.24 1.60 9.16
C VAL A 45 -4.80 1.46 9.67
N ASN A 46 -4.32 0.22 9.83
CA ASN A 46 -2.93 -0.10 10.18
C ASN A 46 -2.01 -0.28 8.96
N LYS A 47 -2.32 0.35 7.81
CA LYS A 47 -1.29 0.53 6.77
C LYS A 47 -0.41 1.67 7.23
N ASP A 48 0.52 1.27 8.09
CA ASP A 48 1.70 1.97 8.52
C ASP A 48 2.13 2.99 7.46
N ILE A 49 2.05 4.27 7.84
CA ILE A 49 2.42 5.44 7.03
C ILE A 49 3.82 5.25 6.41
N THR A 50 4.65 4.41 7.04
CA THR A 50 5.97 3.97 6.58
C THR A 50 6.01 3.42 5.16
N GLN A 51 4.97 2.75 4.64
CA GLN A 51 4.99 2.31 3.22
C GLN A 51 4.82 3.46 2.23
N TYR A 52 4.16 4.56 2.63
CA TYR A 52 4.06 5.78 1.82
C TYR A 52 5.30 6.69 1.98
N THR A 53 5.99 6.59 3.12
CA THR A 53 7.18 7.40 3.42
C THR A 53 8.38 7.03 2.55
N ILE A 54 8.52 5.78 2.08
CA ILE A 54 9.66 5.37 1.24
C ILE A 54 9.63 6.03 -0.16
N ALA A 55 8.47 6.48 -0.65
CA ALA A 55 8.33 7.04 -2.00
C ALA A 55 8.37 8.58 -2.06
N THR A 56 8.37 9.28 -0.93
CA THR A 56 8.31 10.76 -0.90
C THR A 56 9.57 11.31 -0.27
N GLN A 57 10.64 11.41 -1.07
CA GLN A 57 11.70 12.37 -0.77
C GLN A 57 11.04 13.76 -0.82
N LEU A 58 10.87 14.40 0.34
CA LEU A 58 10.33 15.75 0.46
C LEU A 58 11.18 16.70 -0.39
N SER A 59 10.69 17.02 -1.59
CA SER A 59 11.18 18.20 -2.30
C SER A 59 10.60 19.41 -1.58
N LEU A 60 11.49 20.24 -1.06
CA LEU A 60 11.17 21.55 -0.51
C LEU A 60 10.39 22.35 -1.57
N GLY A 61 9.08 22.52 -1.36
CA GLY A 61 8.25 23.44 -2.15
C GLY A 61 7.60 22.88 -3.42
N GLY A 62 6.71 21.87 -3.31
CA GLY A 62 5.69 21.67 -4.35
C GLY A 62 5.24 20.23 -4.57
N GLY A 63 4.24 19.78 -3.81
CA GLY A 63 3.41 18.59 -4.09
C GLY A 63 4.11 17.22 -3.99
N PRO A 64 3.37 16.13 -3.68
CA PRO A 64 3.91 14.78 -3.70
C PRO A 64 4.14 14.34 -5.16
N SER A 65 5.32 14.64 -5.70
CA SER A 65 5.76 14.11 -6.99
C SER A 65 6.37 12.73 -6.78
N ILE A 66 5.60 11.68 -7.06
CA ILE A 66 6.11 10.30 -7.17
C ILE A 66 7.10 10.30 -8.33
N LYS A 67 8.39 10.25 -8.03
CA LYS A 67 9.43 10.10 -9.05
C LYS A 67 9.33 8.66 -9.55
N ASN A 68 9.02 8.46 -10.83
CA ASN A 68 9.15 7.15 -11.45
C ASN A 68 10.62 6.73 -11.34
N TYR A 69 10.94 5.76 -10.47
CA TYR A 69 12.29 5.22 -10.39
C TYR A 69 12.63 4.60 -11.74
N LYS A 70 13.60 5.18 -12.43
CA LYS A 70 14.14 4.64 -13.68
C LYS A 70 15.30 3.73 -13.30
N PHE A 71 15.16 2.44 -13.57
CA PHE A 71 16.23 1.47 -13.36
C PHE A 71 17.47 1.86 -14.17
N ASP A 72 18.58 2.07 -13.47
CA ASP A 72 19.89 2.33 -14.05
C ASP A 72 20.75 1.06 -13.99
N ALA A 73 20.87 0.38 -15.13
CA ALA A 73 21.64 -0.83 -15.24
C ALA A 73 23.15 -0.60 -15.03
N ASP A 74 23.67 0.61 -15.32
CA ASP A 74 25.08 0.94 -15.11
C ASP A 74 25.41 1.13 -13.63
N GLU A 75 24.50 1.72 -12.86
CA GLU A 75 24.64 1.80 -11.41
C GLU A 75 24.70 0.40 -10.77
N CYS A 76 23.80 -0.49 -11.17
CA CYS A 76 23.83 -1.88 -10.72
C CYS A 76 25.12 -2.60 -11.14
N ARG A 77 25.59 -2.41 -12.38
CA ARG A 77 26.86 -2.97 -12.85
C ARG A 77 28.03 -2.49 -11.98
N ARG A 78 28.13 -1.19 -11.71
CA ARG A 78 29.19 -0.62 -10.86
C ARG A 78 29.16 -1.17 -9.44
N ALA A 79 27.97 -1.30 -8.85
CA ALA A 79 27.81 -1.86 -7.51
C ALA A 79 28.24 -3.33 -7.45
N VAL A 80 27.82 -4.15 -8.42
CA VAL A 80 28.23 -5.56 -8.53
C VAL A 80 29.74 -5.67 -8.77
N SER A 81 30.31 -4.86 -9.66
CA SER A 81 31.76 -4.82 -9.91
C SER A 81 32.55 -4.44 -8.66
N THR A 82 32.11 -3.42 -7.93
CA THR A 82 32.75 -2.99 -6.67
C THR A 82 32.66 -4.11 -5.62
N PHE A 83 31.50 -4.75 -5.53
CA PHE A 83 31.28 -5.86 -4.61
C PHE A 83 32.17 -7.08 -4.93
N LEU A 84 32.35 -7.41 -6.21
CA LEU A 84 33.26 -8.46 -6.68
C LEU A 84 34.73 -8.11 -6.41
N LEU A 85 35.12 -6.87 -6.69
CA LEU A 85 36.48 -6.39 -6.49
C LEU A 85 36.86 -6.36 -5.01
N CYS A 86 35.92 -5.99 -4.12
CA CYS A 86 36.10 -6.07 -2.67
C CYS A 86 36.06 -7.51 -2.12
N GLY A 87 36.04 -8.54 -2.98
CA GLY A 87 36.27 -9.94 -2.61
C GLY A 87 35.15 -10.62 -1.82
N LYS A 88 33.99 -9.98 -1.66
CA LYS A 88 32.88 -10.53 -0.85
C LYS A 88 32.08 -11.64 -1.56
N LEU A 89 32.25 -11.85 -2.87
CA LEU A 89 31.79 -13.04 -3.60
C LEU A 89 32.79 -13.40 -4.69
N SER A 90 33.08 -14.69 -4.85
CA SER A 90 33.84 -15.23 -5.98
C SER A 90 32.99 -15.18 -7.26
N PHE A 91 33.61 -14.80 -8.39
CA PHE A 91 32.99 -14.65 -9.72
C PHE A 91 32.10 -15.83 -10.16
N ARG A 92 32.38 -17.04 -9.66
CA ARG A 92 31.64 -18.27 -9.98
C ARG A 92 30.16 -18.23 -9.60
N LYS A 93 29.78 -17.42 -8.60
CA LYS A 93 28.39 -17.34 -8.12
C LYS A 93 27.47 -16.49 -9.01
N LEU A 94 28.01 -15.76 -9.98
CA LEU A 94 27.24 -14.87 -10.86
C LEU A 94 26.88 -15.47 -12.22
N LYS A 95 27.35 -16.68 -12.54
CA LYS A 95 27.00 -17.36 -13.79
C LYS A 95 25.77 -18.26 -13.56
N ASN A 96 24.60 -17.66 -13.77
CA ASN A 96 23.24 -18.19 -14.03
C ASN A 96 22.90 -19.63 -13.59
N ARG A 97 21.80 -19.75 -12.80
CA ARG A 97 20.98 -20.97 -12.66
C ARG A 97 19.78 -20.94 -13.62
N ASP A 98 20.01 -20.69 -14.91
CA ASP A 98 18.94 -20.77 -15.91
C ASP A 98 19.46 -21.51 -17.15
N LEU A 99 19.31 -22.83 -17.13
CA LEU A 99 19.21 -23.71 -18.29
C LEU A 99 18.41 -24.94 -17.83
N ASP A 100 17.09 -24.80 -17.81
CA ASP A 100 16.13 -25.90 -17.91
C ASP A 100 14.88 -25.36 -18.61
N THR A 101 14.87 -25.44 -19.93
CA THR A 101 13.68 -25.54 -20.78
C THR A 101 14.07 -26.35 -22.01
#